data_AF-A0A528G9K8-F1
#
_entry.id   AF-A0A528G9K8-F1
#
_cell.length_a   1.000
_cell.length_b   1.000
_cell.length_c   1.000
_cell.angle_alpha   90.00
_cell.angle_beta   90.00
_cell.angle_gamma   90.00
#
_symmetry.space_group_name_H-M   'P 1'
#
loop_
_entity.id
_entity.type
_entity.pdbx_description
1 polymer ?
#
loop_
_entity_poly.entity_id
_entity_poly.type
_entity_poly.pdbx_seq_one_letter_code
_entity_poly.pdbx_strand_id
1 'polypeptide(L)'
;ELAALSELRDKPAGTVRITAGEHPAISILQPALKRFLPDYPDIEVEIIIDYGLTDIVSEGIDAGVRMGEQVAKDMIAVRIGPNMRMAVVASPAYFERYPIPGTPQDLTAHQCINIRLPT
;
A
#
# COMPACT_ATOMS: atom_id res chain seq x y z
N GLU A 1 23.39 26.44 -24.70
CA GLU A 1 23.27 24.98 -24.81
C GLU A 1 23.58 24.23 -23.51
N LEU A 2 24.74 24.41 -22.86
CA LEU A 2 25.08 23.70 -21.60
C LEU A 2 24.14 23.98 -20.41
N ALA A 3 23.55 25.18 -20.31
CA ALA A 3 22.61 25.52 -19.24
C ALA A 3 21.25 24.78 -19.37
N ALA A 4 20.78 24.54 -20.60
CA ALA A 4 19.55 23.79 -20.86
C ALA A 4 19.71 22.28 -20.55
N LEU A 5 20.92 21.74 -20.70
CA LEU A 5 21.26 20.39 -20.23
C LEU A 5 21.35 20.29 -18.70
N SER A 6 21.66 21.39 -18.01
CA SER A 6 21.68 21.44 -16.54
C SER A 6 20.28 21.59 -15.96
N GLU A 7 19.41 22.40 -16.57
CA GLU A 7 17.99 22.50 -16.15
C GLU A 7 17.23 21.17 -16.33
N LEU A 8 17.62 20.35 -17.31
CA LEU A 8 17.08 19.00 -17.50
C LEU A 8 17.54 18.01 -16.40
N ARG A 9 18.64 18.31 -15.68
CA ARG A 9 19.09 17.54 -14.50
C ARG A 9 18.36 17.93 -13.22
N ASP A 10 17.85 19.16 -13.14
CA ASP A 10 17.22 19.70 -11.93
C ASP A 10 15.72 19.39 -11.82
N LYS A 11 15.09 18.92 -12.91
CA LYS A 11 13.70 18.46 -12.89
C LYS A 11 13.65 16.93 -12.82
N PRO A 12 13.06 16.35 -11.76
CA PRO A 12 12.97 14.91 -11.64
C PRO A 12 12.04 14.35 -12.73
N ALA A 13 12.48 13.27 -13.38
CA ALA A 13 11.81 12.62 -14.49
C ALA A 13 12.10 11.12 -14.49
N GLY A 14 11.27 10.34 -15.17
CA GLY A 14 11.39 8.88 -15.28
C GLY A 14 10.32 8.12 -14.50
N THR A 15 10.46 6.80 -14.48
CA THR A 15 9.46 5.90 -13.88
C THR A 15 9.87 5.51 -12.46
N VAL A 16 8.95 5.62 -11.51
CA VAL A 16 9.08 5.13 -10.14
C VAL A 16 8.13 3.96 -9.93
N ARG A 17 8.66 2.80 -9.56
CA ARG A 17 7.91 1.56 -9.38
C ARG A 17 7.78 1.24 -7.89
N ILE A 18 6.55 1.18 -7.40
CA ILE A 18 6.22 0.99 -5.99
C ILE A 18 5.36 -0.25 -5.81
N THR A 19 5.77 -1.18 -4.95
CA THR A 19 4.90 -2.29 -4.54
C THR A 19 4.14 -1.93 -3.27
N ALA A 20 2.84 -2.22 -3.22
CA ALA A 20 2.01 -1.94 -2.05
C ALA A 20 0.84 -2.93 -1.93
N GLY A 21 0.29 -3.08 -0.73
CA GLY A 21 -1.05 -3.65 -0.58
C GLY A 21 -2.12 -2.72 -1.13
N GLU A 22 -3.31 -3.25 -1.44
CA GLU A 22 -4.43 -2.45 -2.00
C GLU A 22 -4.80 -1.27 -1.09
N HIS A 23 -4.93 -1.53 0.21
CA HIS A 23 -5.32 -0.49 1.16
C HIS A 23 -4.38 0.73 1.14
N PRO A 24 -3.05 0.62 1.38
CA PRO A 24 -2.16 1.77 1.31
C PRO A 24 -2.03 2.39 -0.09
N ALA A 25 -2.18 1.61 -1.16
CA ALA A 25 -2.20 2.17 -2.51
C ALA A 25 -3.34 3.18 -2.68
N ILE A 26 -4.53 2.85 -2.19
CA ILE A 26 -5.71 3.73 -2.28
C ILE A 26 -5.70 4.80 -1.18
N SER A 27 -5.39 4.46 0.07
CA SER A 27 -5.58 5.35 1.21
C SER A 27 -4.41 6.32 1.44
N ILE A 28 -3.21 6.02 0.92
CA ILE A 28 -1.99 6.81 1.15
C ILE A 28 -1.37 7.27 -0.18
N LEU A 29 -1.04 6.32 -1.08
CA LEU A 29 -0.29 6.64 -2.30
C LEU A 29 -1.13 7.48 -3.26
N GLN A 30 -2.36 7.07 -3.59
CA GLN A 30 -3.23 7.83 -4.49
C GLN A 30 -3.43 9.30 -4.05
N PRO A 31 -3.78 9.61 -2.78
CA PRO A 31 -3.86 11.00 -2.30
C PRO A 31 -2.55 11.78 -2.41
N ALA A 32 -1.42 11.13 -2.13
CA ALA A 32 -0.11 11.76 -2.24
C ALA A 32 0.24 12.07 -3.71
N LEU A 33 0.06 11.10 -4.61
CA LEU A 33 0.32 11.24 -6.05
C LEU A 33 -0.60 12.26 -6.70
N LYS A 34 -1.87 12.32 -6.31
CA LYS A 34 -2.81 13.34 -6.78
C LYS A 34 -2.32 14.77 -6.51
N ARG A 35 -1.56 14.97 -5.42
CA ARG A 35 -0.96 16.26 -5.07
C ARG A 35 0.39 16.49 -5.74
N PHE A 36 1.16 15.41 -5.94
CA PHE A 36 2.55 15.47 -6.39
C PHE A 36 2.67 15.52 -7.93
N LEU A 37 1.99 14.63 -8.65
CA LEU A 37 2.16 14.48 -10.10
C LEU A 37 1.81 15.72 -10.95
N PRO A 38 0.86 16.60 -10.56
CA PRO A 38 0.63 17.85 -11.30
C PRO A 38 1.86 18.76 -11.38
N ASP A 39 2.74 18.74 -10.36
CA ASP A 39 3.95 19.55 -10.30
C ASP A 39 5.16 18.87 -10.99
N TYR A 40 5.06 17.57 -11.28
CA TYR A 40 6.12 16.74 -11.88
C TYR A 40 5.57 15.86 -13.00
N PRO A 41 5.17 16.46 -14.14
CA PRO A 41 4.50 15.74 -15.23
C PRO A 41 5.40 14.76 -15.98
N ASP A 42 6.74 14.90 -15.84
CA ASP A 42 7.72 14.01 -16.47
C ASP A 42 8.02 12.76 -15.62
N ILE A 43 7.35 12.60 -14.48
CA ILE A 43 7.42 11.42 -13.62
C ILE A 43 6.23 10.51 -13.91
N GLU A 44 6.52 9.24 -14.18
CA GLU A 44 5.53 8.17 -14.22
C GLU A 44 5.62 7.36 -12.93
N VAL A 45 4.47 6.95 -12.39
CA VAL A 45 4.44 6.11 -11.19
C VAL A 45 3.65 4.84 -11.47
N GLU A 46 4.33 3.71 -11.34
CA GLU A 46 3.71 2.38 -11.41
C GLU A 46 3.48 1.87 -9.99
N ILE A 47 2.22 1.56 -9.65
CA ILE A 47 1.89 0.90 -8.39
C ILE A 47 1.52 -0.55 -8.68
N ILE A 48 2.29 -1.47 -8.12
CA ILE A 48 2.06 -2.91 -8.21
C ILE A 48 1.37 -3.34 -6.92
N ILE A 49 0.14 -3.85 -7.05
CA ILE A 49 -0.61 -4.38 -5.92
C ILE A 49 -0.18 -5.81 -5.67
N ASP A 50 0.57 -6.00 -4.58
CA ASP A 50 1.09 -7.31 -4.20
C ASP A 50 1.06 -7.48 -2.67
N TYR A 51 0.53 -8.62 -2.25
CA TYR A 51 0.45 -9.04 -0.85
C TYR A 51 1.58 -10.01 -0.47
N GLY A 52 2.42 -10.40 -1.43
CA GLY A 52 3.61 -11.22 -1.20
C GLY A 52 4.80 -10.45 -0.61
N LEU A 53 5.73 -11.21 -0.05
CA LEU A 53 7.07 -10.74 0.33
C LEU A 53 8.05 -10.94 -0.84
N THR A 54 7.61 -10.51 -2.02
CA THR A 54 8.34 -10.61 -3.27
C THR A 54 9.64 -9.82 -3.16
N ASP A 55 10.74 -10.38 -3.67
CA ASP A 55 12.07 -9.76 -3.63
C ASP A 55 12.09 -8.54 -4.57
N ILE A 56 11.69 -7.41 -4.01
CA ILE A 56 11.55 -6.13 -4.69
C ILE A 56 12.86 -5.64 -5.34
N VAL A 57 14.02 -6.09 -4.86
CA VAL A 57 15.32 -5.69 -5.42
C VAL A 57 15.54 -6.35 -6.77
N SER A 58 15.16 -7.62 -6.91
CA SER A 58 15.34 -8.39 -8.14
C SER A 58 14.42 -7.96 -9.29
N GLU A 59 13.32 -7.27 -8.99
CA GLU A 59 12.29 -6.89 -9.97
C GLU A 59 12.39 -5.43 -10.46
N GLY A 60 13.41 -4.70 -10.01
CA GLY A 60 13.58 -3.28 -10.34
C GLY A 60 12.49 -2.41 -9.73
N ILE A 61 12.13 -2.69 -8.47
CA ILE A 61 11.20 -1.88 -7.67
C ILE A 61 11.99 -0.88 -6.83
N ASP A 62 11.60 0.39 -6.88
CA ASP A 62 12.29 1.47 -6.16
C ASP A 62 11.89 1.52 -4.69
N ALA A 63 10.63 1.17 -4.37
CA ALA A 63 10.12 1.21 -3.00
C ALA A 63 9.01 0.17 -2.72
N GLY A 64 8.93 -0.27 -1.46
CA GLY A 64 7.85 -1.13 -0.97
C GLY A 64 7.08 -0.46 0.18
N VAL A 65 5.76 -0.47 0.08
CA VAL A 65 4.87 -0.15 1.21
C VAL A 65 4.36 -1.46 1.80
N ARG A 66 4.66 -1.67 3.09
CA ARG A 66 4.27 -2.89 3.83
C ARG A 66 3.61 -2.52 5.15
N MET A 67 2.75 -3.42 5.63
CA MET A 67 2.05 -3.25 6.89
C MET A 67 2.88 -3.85 8.03
N GLY A 68 3.47 -3.00 8.88
CA GLY A 68 4.30 -3.41 10.02
C GLY A 68 5.80 -3.17 9.80
N GLU A 69 6.63 -3.90 10.53
CA GLU A 69 8.10 -3.73 10.58
C GLU A 69 8.86 -4.60 9.58
N GLN A 70 8.19 -5.15 8.57
CA GLN A 70 8.85 -6.00 7.59
C GLN A 70 9.64 -5.14 6.60
N VAL A 71 10.96 -5.12 6.79
CA VAL A 71 11.92 -4.40 5.94
C VAL A 71 12.78 -5.43 5.22
N ALA A 72 12.85 -5.35 3.89
CA ALA A 72 13.78 -6.19 3.13
C ALA A 72 15.22 -5.85 3.52
N LYS A 73 16.13 -6.81 3.33
CA LYS A 73 17.56 -6.61 3.62
C LYS A 73 18.07 -5.38 2.84
N ASP A 74 18.88 -4.56 3.51
CA ASP A 74 19.49 -3.35 2.94
C ASP A 74 18.52 -2.20 2.59
N MET A 75 17.28 -2.22 3.10
CA MET A 75 16.34 -1.10 3.01
C MET A 75 16.18 -0.34 4.33
N ILE A 76 15.73 0.91 4.24
CA ILE A 76 15.36 1.76 5.37
C ILE A 76 13.84 1.91 5.38
N ALA A 77 13.20 1.64 6.53
CA ALA A 77 11.77 1.87 6.69
C ALA A 77 11.47 3.30 7.14
N VAL A 78 10.48 3.91 6.49
CA VAL A 78 9.92 5.21 6.86
C VAL A 78 8.43 5.05 7.09
N ARG A 79 7.93 5.59 8.21
CA ARG A 79 6.50 5.60 8.52
C ARG A 79 5.79 6.62 7.63
N ILE A 80 4.86 6.17 6.80
CA ILE A 80 4.08 7.01 5.88
C ILE A 80 2.61 7.20 6.30
N GLY A 81 2.18 6.59 7.41
CA GLY A 81 0.79 6.64 7.86
C GLY A 81 0.62 6.36 9.35
N PRO A 82 -0.59 6.63 9.89
CA PRO A 82 -0.93 6.34 11.27
C PRO A 82 -1.01 4.83 11.53
N ASN A 83 -1.10 4.45 12.81
CA ASN A 83 -1.38 3.06 13.17
C ASN A 83 -2.77 2.66 12.67
N MET A 84 -2.83 1.51 11.98
CA MET A 84 -4.06 0.97 11.45
C MET A 84 -4.84 0.24 12.55
N ARG A 85 -6.17 0.41 12.56
CA ARG A 85 -7.08 -0.28 13.46
C ARG A 85 -7.98 -1.21 12.67
N MET A 86 -8.07 -2.46 13.11
CA MET A 86 -8.98 -3.45 12.54
C MET A 86 -10.34 -3.38 13.25
N ALA A 87 -11.40 -3.65 12.50
CA ALA A 87 -12.75 -3.79 13.04
C ALA A 87 -13.45 -4.99 12.37
N VAL A 88 -14.27 -5.69 13.14
CA VAL A 88 -15.21 -6.67 12.61
C VAL A 88 -16.52 -5.94 12.31
N VAL A 89 -17.01 -6.09 11.08
CA VAL A 89 -18.26 -5.47 10.65
C VAL A 89 -19.18 -6.53 10.05
N ALA A 90 -20.48 -6.37 10.26
CA ALA A 90 -21.52 -7.13 9.58
C ALA A 90 -22.75 -6.24 9.38
N SER A 91 -23.65 -6.64 8.49
CA SER A 91 -24.91 -5.93 8.31
C SER A 91 -25.82 -6.11 9.55
N PRO A 92 -26.70 -5.16 9.86
CA PRO A 92 -27.67 -5.32 10.95
C PRO A 92 -28.51 -6.60 10.81
N ALA A 93 -28.97 -6.90 9.58
CA ALA A 93 -29.75 -8.09 9.26
C ALA A 93 -29.01 -9.42 9.53
N TYR A 94 -27.68 -9.42 9.50
CA TYR A 94 -26.90 -10.59 9.87
C TYR A 94 -27.00 -10.85 11.39
N PHE A 95 -26.92 -9.78 12.20
CA PHE A 95 -27.00 -9.90 13.66
C PHE A 95 -28.41 -10.14 14.21
N GLU A 96 -29.46 -9.99 13.40
CA GLU A 96 -30.80 -10.48 13.74
C GLU A 96 -30.87 -12.02 13.81
N ARG A 97 -29.98 -12.70 13.09
CA ARG A 97 -29.93 -14.17 13.00
C ARG A 97 -28.78 -14.79 13.79
N TYR A 98 -27.67 -14.07 13.91
CA TYR A 98 -26.46 -14.54 14.57
C TYR A 98 -26.09 -13.59 15.73
N PRO A 99 -25.84 -14.10 16.95
CA PRO A 99 -25.47 -13.26 18.09
C PRO A 99 -24.21 -12.42 17.81
N ILE A 100 -24.11 -11.23 18.40
CA ILE A 100 -22.91 -10.38 18.26
C ILE A 100 -21.73 -11.07 18.98
N PRO A 101 -20.57 -11.25 18.31
CA PRO A 101 -19.40 -11.89 18.93
C PRO A 101 -18.83 -11.01 20.05
N GLY A 102 -18.55 -11.61 21.21
CA GLY A 102 -17.93 -10.93 22.36
C GLY A 102 -16.41 -11.09 22.39
N THR A 103 -15.91 -12.15 21.76
CA THR A 103 -14.48 -12.46 21.63
C THR A 103 -14.13 -12.84 20.18
N PRO A 104 -12.86 -12.72 19.77
CA PRO A 104 -12.44 -13.16 18.42
C PRO A 104 -12.73 -14.63 18.12
N GLN A 105 -12.72 -15.50 19.13
CA GLN A 105 -12.98 -16.93 18.97
C GLN A 105 -14.42 -17.21 18.51
N ASP A 106 -15.38 -16.37 18.92
CA ASP A 106 -16.78 -16.51 18.51
C ASP A 106 -16.96 -16.42 16.99
N LEU A 107 -16.02 -15.79 16.27
CA LEU A 107 -16.03 -15.68 14.81
C LEU A 107 -15.98 -17.03 14.10
N THR A 108 -15.51 -18.11 14.74
CA THR A 108 -15.52 -19.45 14.13
C THR A 108 -16.94 -19.99 13.92
N ALA A 109 -17.93 -19.45 14.62
CA ALA A 109 -19.35 -19.77 14.44
C ALA A 109 -20.05 -18.85 13.43
N HIS A 110 -19.34 -17.88 12.84
CA HIS A 110 -19.87 -16.91 11.89
C HIS A 110 -19.42 -17.20 10.46
N GLN A 111 -20.24 -16.76 9.50
CA GLN A 111 -19.89 -16.75 8.08
C GLN A 111 -18.98 -15.54 7.78
N CYS A 112 -17.68 -15.70 8.01
CA CYS A 112 -16.69 -14.64 7.75
C CYS A 112 -16.33 -14.54 6.25
N ILE A 113 -16.32 -13.32 5.73
CA ILE A 113 -15.74 -13.00 4.43
C ILE A 113 -14.25 -12.75 4.64
N ASN A 114 -13.39 -13.60 4.09
CA ASN A 114 -11.96 -13.55 4.30
C ASN A 114 -11.20 -13.28 3.00
N ILE A 115 -10.03 -12.65 3.13
CA ILE A 115 -9.05 -12.50 2.04
C ILE A 115 -8.07 -13.68 2.12
N ARG A 116 -7.81 -14.34 0.99
CA ARG A 116 -6.75 -15.34 0.88
C ARG A 116 -5.46 -14.64 0.48
N LEU A 117 -4.46 -14.70 1.34
CA LEU A 117 -3.12 -14.19 1.04
C LEU A 117 -2.32 -15.24 0.25
N PRO A 118 -1.37 -14.83 -0.60
CA PRO A 118 -0.41 -15.74 -1.21
C PRO A 118 0.32 -16.57 -0.14
N THR A 119 0.54 -17.86 -0.41
CA THR A 119 1.31 -18.80 0.42
C THR A 119 2.72 -18.96 -0.10
#